data_AF-A0A9P8GHP5-F1
#
_entry.id   AF-A0A9P8GHP5-F1
#
_cell.length_a   1.000
_cell.length_b   1.000
_cell.length_c   1.000
_cell.angle_alpha   90.00
_cell.angle_beta   90.00
_cell.angle_gamma   90.00
#
_symmetry.space_group_name_H-M   'P 1'
#
loop_
_entity.id
_entity.type
_entity.pdbx_description
1 polymer ?
#
loop_
_entity_poly.entity_id
_entity_poly.type
_entity_poly.pdbx_seq_one_letter_code
_entity_poly.pdbx_strand_id
1 'polypeptide(L)'
;MNRHGYSNSGAYPLGGRSHFSIEPHKFAPRSQPAMRRRRQLMLRLALIGSFVLAAIFLFFPSTRQAVLPTLSLGLFSGSQQLQLETVRYYDLANVQGTARGWEREERILLCAPLRDASPHLPMFFSHLRNLTYPHHLIDLAFLVGDSKDNTLTLLSDLLAQLQASEKDGMPFGEVSVIEKDFGQKVNQDVESRHGFAAQASRRKSMAQARNWLLSAALRPTHSWVYWRDVDVETAPFTILEDLMRHNKDVIVPNVWRPLPDWLGGEQPYDLNSWQESETALALADTLDEDAVIVEGYAEYATWRPHLAYLRDPYGDPDMEMEIDGVGGVSILAKAKVFRSGVHFPAFSFEKHAETEGFGKMAKRMQYSVVGLPHYTIWHLYEPSLDDIRHMEEMEKERKAREAEELKNKERMDKIQSQFDDTASEWEKDKSEIVDAQKAADAAKDVAGGVEDAAGNVKEAAKEVAGEAKAAAKGAAEGVKDTAKGLADKAEKAAEAVVKDKGAAE
;
A
#
# COMPACT_ATOMS: atom_id res chain seq x y z
N MET A 1 13.93 -36.20 -77.04
CA MET A 1 12.79 -36.13 -77.99
C MET A 1 11.99 -37.43 -77.88
N ASN A 2 10.69 -37.28 -77.62
CA ASN A 2 9.70 -38.34 -77.44
C ASN A 2 9.55 -39.26 -78.67
N ARG A 3 9.22 -40.53 -78.45
CA ARG A 3 7.95 -41.14 -78.91
C ARG A 3 7.81 -42.61 -78.54
N HIS A 4 6.69 -42.92 -77.88
CA HIS A 4 6.06 -44.24 -77.87
C HIS A 4 5.35 -44.51 -79.22
N GLY A 5 5.16 -45.80 -79.53
CA GLY A 5 4.23 -46.26 -80.58
C GLY A 5 3.85 -47.73 -80.38
N TYR A 6 2.65 -47.96 -79.88
CA TYR A 6 1.93 -49.23 -79.82
C TYR A 6 1.58 -49.74 -81.22
N SER A 7 1.52 -51.06 -81.44
CA SER A 7 0.43 -51.64 -82.25
C SER A 7 0.16 -53.10 -81.87
N ASN A 8 -1.11 -53.45 -82.03
CA ASN A 8 -1.86 -54.56 -81.48
C ASN A 8 -2.17 -55.55 -82.61
N SER A 9 -2.07 -56.87 -82.40
CA SER A 9 -2.81 -57.82 -83.23
C SER A 9 -3.17 -59.07 -82.42
N GLY A 10 -4.47 -59.28 -82.26
CA GLY A 10 -5.05 -60.45 -81.62
C GLY A 10 -5.29 -61.57 -82.63
N ALA A 11 -5.27 -62.80 -82.14
CA ALA A 11 -5.85 -63.96 -82.79
C ALA A 11 -6.49 -64.86 -81.72
N TYR A 12 -7.81 -65.06 -81.82
CA TYR A 12 -8.56 -66.07 -81.06
C TYR A 12 -8.38 -67.45 -81.69
N PRO A 13 -8.26 -68.56 -80.92
CA PRO A 13 -8.31 -69.91 -81.46
C PRO A 13 -9.73 -70.52 -81.35
N LEU A 14 -10.10 -71.32 -82.35
CA LEU A 14 -11.37 -72.05 -82.46
C LEU A 14 -11.14 -73.57 -82.39
N GLY A 15 -11.90 -74.26 -81.54
CA GLY A 15 -12.17 -75.72 -81.57
C GLY A 15 -11.04 -76.63 -81.02
N GLY A 16 -11.27 -77.64 -80.19
CA GLY A 16 -12.48 -78.34 -79.77
C GLY A 16 -12.22 -79.85 -79.76
N ARG A 17 -12.33 -80.47 -78.57
CA ARG A 17 -12.37 -81.91 -78.21
C ARG A 17 -11.04 -82.65 -78.02
N SER A 18 -10.61 -82.72 -76.75
CA SER A 18 -9.77 -83.82 -76.23
C SER A 18 -10.52 -84.53 -75.12
N HIS A 19 -10.68 -85.85 -75.27
CA HIS A 19 -11.32 -86.75 -74.31
C HIS A 19 -10.42 -86.93 -73.07
N PHE A 20 -10.96 -86.69 -71.88
CA PHE A 20 -10.28 -86.99 -70.61
C PHE A 20 -10.32 -88.51 -70.35
N SER A 21 -9.18 -89.18 -70.41
CA SER A 21 -8.98 -90.49 -69.79
C SER A 21 -8.51 -90.29 -68.35
N ILE A 22 -9.23 -90.89 -67.40
CA ILE A 22 -8.86 -90.89 -65.98
C ILE A 22 -8.32 -92.28 -65.67
N GLU A 23 -6.99 -92.41 -65.62
CA GLU A 23 -6.32 -93.57 -65.02
C GLU A 23 -6.05 -93.30 -63.53
N PRO A 24 -6.19 -94.30 -62.64
CA PRO A 24 -5.99 -94.11 -61.20
C PRO A 24 -4.49 -94.24 -60.88
N HIS A 25 -3.73 -93.16 -61.06
CA HIS A 25 -2.33 -93.12 -60.64
C HIS A 25 -2.16 -92.38 -59.30
N LYS A 26 -1.55 -93.13 -58.37
CA LYS A 26 -1.03 -92.77 -57.06
C LYS A 26 -0.79 -91.27 -56.84
N PHE A 27 -1.42 -90.73 -55.80
CA PHE A 27 -1.22 -89.37 -55.30
C PHE A 27 0.19 -89.23 -54.70
N ALA A 28 1.14 -88.69 -55.47
CA ALA A 28 2.39 -88.19 -54.91
C ALA A 28 2.16 -86.74 -54.43
N PRO A 29 2.31 -86.42 -53.13
CA PRO A 29 2.12 -85.05 -52.68
C PRO A 29 3.19 -84.15 -53.30
N ARG A 30 2.74 -83.18 -54.12
CA ARG A 30 3.57 -82.09 -54.63
C ARG A 30 4.34 -81.48 -53.46
N SER A 31 5.67 -81.52 -53.50
CA SER A 31 6.50 -80.79 -52.54
C SER A 31 6.14 -79.31 -52.61
N GLN A 32 5.78 -78.71 -51.46
CA GLN A 32 5.47 -77.28 -51.45
C GLN A 32 6.70 -76.52 -51.93
N PRO A 33 6.56 -75.56 -52.86
CA PRO A 33 7.71 -74.86 -53.41
C PRO A 33 8.50 -74.22 -52.26
N ALA A 34 9.82 -74.42 -52.23
CA ALA A 34 10.70 -73.95 -51.15
C ALA A 34 10.49 -72.46 -50.81
N MET A 35 10.07 -71.65 -51.80
CA MET A 35 9.69 -70.26 -51.61
C MET A 35 8.50 -70.05 -50.66
N ARG A 36 7.50 -70.94 -50.63
CA ARG A 36 6.33 -70.80 -49.75
C ARG A 36 6.68 -71.09 -48.29
N ARG A 37 7.53 -72.10 -48.04
CA ARG A 37 8.10 -72.37 -46.71
C ARG A 37 9.00 -71.22 -46.24
N ARG A 38 9.85 -70.68 -47.12
CA ARG A 38 10.69 -69.51 -46.80
C ARG A 38 9.84 -68.29 -46.49
N ARG A 39 8.76 -68.03 -47.24
CA ARG A 39 7.84 -66.92 -46.97
C ARG A 39 7.09 -67.09 -45.64
N GLN A 40 6.63 -68.29 -45.32
CA GLN A 40 6.00 -68.58 -44.03
C GLN A 40 6.98 -68.44 -42.86
N LEU A 41 8.23 -68.86 -43.04
CA LEU A 41 9.29 -68.68 -42.04
C LEU A 41 9.62 -67.20 -41.83
N MET A 42 9.77 -66.43 -42.92
CA MET A 42 9.98 -64.98 -42.83
C MET A 42 8.81 -64.26 -42.15
N LEU A 43 7.57 -64.65 -42.45
CA LEU A 43 6.38 -64.10 -41.79
C LEU A 43 6.34 -64.42 -40.30
N ARG A 44 6.70 -65.67 -39.90
CA ARG A 44 6.79 -66.06 -38.48
C ARG A 44 7.89 -65.29 -37.76
N LEU A 45 9.06 -65.14 -38.37
CA LEU A 45 10.17 -64.36 -37.81
C LEU A 45 9.82 -62.87 -37.70
N ALA A 46 9.11 -62.31 -38.68
CA ALA A 46 8.63 -60.93 -38.63
C ALA A 46 7.61 -60.72 -37.49
N LEU A 47 6.68 -61.67 -37.30
CA LEU A 47 5.71 -61.62 -36.20
C LEU A 47 6.40 -61.73 -34.82
N ILE A 48 7.35 -62.66 -34.67
CA ILE A 48 8.12 -62.79 -33.43
C ILE A 48 8.95 -61.52 -33.18
N GLY A 49 9.62 -60.99 -34.20
CA GLY A 49 10.38 -59.75 -34.11
C GLY A 49 9.52 -58.55 -33.72
N SER A 50 8.30 -58.44 -34.29
CA SER A 50 7.35 -57.38 -33.93
C SER A 50 6.88 -57.49 -32.48
N PHE A 51 6.66 -58.71 -31.97
CA PHE A 51 6.25 -58.93 -30.59
C PHE A 51 7.38 -58.59 -29.60
N VAL A 52 8.62 -58.97 -29.92
CA VAL A 52 9.81 -58.62 -29.13
C VAL A 52 10.02 -57.11 -29.12
N LEU A 53 9.88 -56.44 -30.26
CA LEU A 53 10.00 -54.98 -30.34
C LEU A 53 8.92 -54.27 -29.50
N ALA A 54 7.69 -54.76 -29.53
CA ALA A 54 6.59 -54.23 -28.72
C ALA A 54 6.85 -54.41 -27.22
N ALA A 55 7.38 -55.56 -26.81
CA ALA A 55 7.78 -55.82 -25.42
C ALA A 55 8.91 -54.88 -24.97
N ILE A 56 9.94 -54.69 -25.80
CA ILE A 56 11.04 -53.74 -25.51
C ILE A 56 10.51 -52.33 -25.32
N PHE A 57 9.61 -51.87 -26.20
CA PHE A 57 8.98 -50.57 -26.01
C PHE A 57 8.13 -50.50 -24.75
N LEU A 58 7.40 -51.55 -24.37
CA LEU A 58 6.60 -51.55 -23.14
C LEU A 58 7.45 -51.45 -21.87
N PHE A 59 8.54 -52.20 -21.78
CA PHE A 59 9.35 -52.29 -20.56
C PHE A 59 10.48 -51.23 -20.47
N PHE A 60 10.92 -50.66 -21.60
CA PHE A 60 11.99 -49.66 -21.62
C PHE A 60 11.57 -48.39 -22.38
N PRO A 61 10.89 -47.44 -21.70
CA PRO A 61 10.37 -46.22 -22.32
C PRO A 61 11.45 -45.36 -23.02
N SER A 62 12.69 -45.40 -22.54
CA SER A 62 13.84 -44.69 -23.14
C SER A 62 14.23 -45.23 -24.53
N THR A 63 13.99 -46.51 -24.81
CA THR A 63 14.28 -47.10 -26.14
C THR A 63 13.30 -46.60 -27.21
N ARG A 64 12.10 -46.15 -26.82
CA ARG A 64 11.12 -45.55 -27.74
C ARG A 64 11.68 -44.28 -28.38
N GLN A 65 12.35 -43.45 -27.59
CA GLN A 65 12.90 -42.17 -28.05
C GLN A 65 14.04 -42.33 -29.05
N ALA A 66 14.84 -43.41 -28.94
CA ALA A 66 15.96 -43.67 -29.85
C ALA A 66 15.54 -44.38 -31.16
N VAL A 67 14.50 -45.22 -31.13
CA VAL A 67 14.17 -46.14 -32.24
C VAL A 67 12.97 -45.68 -33.08
N LEU A 68 12.00 -44.96 -32.50
CA LEU A 68 10.85 -44.43 -33.27
C LEU A 68 11.26 -43.43 -34.38
N PRO A 69 12.23 -42.52 -34.19
CA PRO A 69 12.62 -41.57 -35.25
C PRO A 69 13.30 -42.25 -36.44
N THR A 70 14.05 -43.33 -36.20
CA THR A 70 14.82 -44.04 -37.22
C THR A 70 13.96 -45.01 -38.04
N LEU A 71 12.99 -45.68 -37.41
CA LEU A 71 12.05 -46.57 -38.11
C LEU A 71 10.98 -45.81 -38.91
N SER A 72 10.63 -44.59 -38.49
CA SER A 72 9.59 -43.79 -39.15
C SER A 72 10.10 -42.92 -40.30
N LEU A 73 11.40 -42.95 -40.64
CA LEU A 73 12.02 -42.05 -41.63
C LEU A 73 11.67 -40.56 -41.38
N GLY A 74 11.42 -40.17 -40.13
CA GLY A 74 10.99 -38.83 -39.77
C GLY A 74 9.56 -38.43 -40.17
N LEU A 75 8.73 -39.35 -40.68
CA LEU A 75 7.34 -39.05 -41.12
C LEU A 75 6.38 -38.74 -39.97
N PHE A 76 6.68 -39.18 -38.74
CA PHE A 76 5.86 -38.93 -37.54
C PHE A 76 6.51 -37.98 -36.54
N SER A 77 7.67 -37.39 -36.87
CA SER A 77 8.18 -36.22 -36.17
C SER A 77 7.31 -35.02 -36.57
N GLY A 78 6.16 -34.89 -35.92
CA GLY A 78 5.37 -33.67 -35.94
C GLY A 78 6.28 -32.52 -35.54
N SER A 79 6.55 -31.63 -36.50
CA SER A 79 7.06 -30.28 -36.30
C SER A 79 7.97 -30.11 -35.08
N GLN A 80 9.12 -30.78 -35.05
CA GLN A 80 10.28 -30.11 -34.45
C GLN A 80 10.70 -29.04 -35.45
N GLN A 81 10.00 -27.92 -35.32
CA GLN A 81 10.39 -26.62 -35.80
C GLN A 81 11.91 -26.52 -35.65
N LEU A 82 12.59 -26.29 -36.77
CA LEU A 82 14.00 -25.94 -36.82
C LEU A 82 14.27 -24.90 -35.72
N GLN A 83 14.74 -25.37 -34.56
CA GLN A 83 15.12 -24.53 -33.46
C GLN A 83 16.55 -24.08 -33.78
N LEU A 84 16.66 -23.28 -34.85
CA LEU A 84 17.78 -22.38 -35.01
C LEU A 84 17.79 -21.55 -33.73
N GLU A 85 18.84 -21.68 -32.93
CA GLU A 85 18.95 -21.11 -31.58
C GLU A 85 18.66 -19.59 -31.52
N THR A 86 18.71 -18.92 -32.68
CA THR A 86 18.47 -17.50 -32.89
C THR A 86 17.07 -17.14 -33.40
N VAL A 87 16.28 -18.10 -33.92
CA VAL A 87 14.95 -17.80 -34.50
C VAL A 87 13.88 -18.00 -33.44
N ARG A 88 13.23 -16.90 -33.04
CA ARG A 88 12.11 -16.91 -32.09
C ARG A 88 10.83 -16.46 -32.80
N TYR A 89 9.78 -17.26 -32.66
CA TYR A 89 8.44 -16.94 -33.17
C TYR A 89 7.61 -16.37 -32.01
N TYR A 90 6.94 -15.24 -32.26
CA TYR A 90 6.02 -14.64 -31.31
C TYR A 90 4.71 -14.30 -32.02
N ASP A 91 3.61 -14.84 -31.52
CA ASP A 91 2.28 -14.44 -31.94
C ASP A 91 1.74 -13.39 -30.96
N LEU A 92 1.63 -12.15 -31.43
CA LEU A 92 1.19 -11.03 -30.60
C LEU A 92 -0.30 -11.09 -30.25
N ALA A 93 -1.09 -11.93 -30.94
CA ALA A 93 -2.49 -12.16 -30.59
C ALA A 93 -2.64 -12.85 -29.21
N ASN A 94 -1.57 -13.49 -28.71
CA ASN A 94 -1.59 -14.19 -27.42
C ASN A 94 -1.25 -13.27 -26.22
N VAL A 95 -0.80 -12.02 -26.46
CA VAL A 95 -0.32 -11.09 -25.43
C VAL A 95 -1.14 -9.80 -25.41
N GLN A 96 -2.47 -9.94 -25.30
CA GLN A 96 -3.40 -8.82 -25.39
C GLN A 96 -3.59 -8.07 -24.06
N GLY A 97 -3.27 -8.71 -22.93
CA GLY A 97 -3.61 -8.22 -21.59
C GLY A 97 -5.07 -8.44 -21.25
N THR A 98 -5.35 -9.18 -20.16
CA THR A 98 -6.71 -9.47 -19.70
C THR A 98 -6.92 -9.23 -18.21
N ALA A 99 -8.19 -9.18 -17.80
CA ALA A 99 -8.59 -8.96 -16.40
C ALA A 99 -7.96 -9.92 -15.39
N ARG A 100 -7.61 -11.14 -15.82
CA ARG A 100 -7.08 -12.21 -14.96
C ARG A 100 -5.69 -12.61 -15.43
N GLY A 101 -4.81 -11.62 -15.56
CA GLY A 101 -3.46 -11.80 -16.09
C GLY A 101 -2.65 -12.87 -15.35
N TRP A 102 -2.81 -12.96 -14.02
CA TRP A 102 -2.13 -13.96 -13.20
C TRP A 102 -2.56 -15.41 -13.50
N GLU A 103 -3.84 -15.65 -13.81
CA GLU A 103 -4.33 -17.00 -14.18
C GLU A 103 -3.84 -17.42 -15.57
N ARG A 104 -3.48 -16.46 -16.41
CA ARG A 104 -3.06 -16.68 -17.80
C ARG A 104 -1.55 -16.52 -17.99
N GLU A 105 -0.80 -16.43 -16.90
CA GLU A 105 0.65 -16.24 -16.89
C GLU A 105 1.11 -15.04 -17.75
N GLU A 106 0.32 -13.96 -17.73
CA GLU A 106 0.62 -12.76 -18.52
C GLU A 106 1.85 -12.04 -17.94
N ARG A 107 2.82 -11.71 -18.80
CA ARG A 107 4.04 -11.02 -18.35
C ARG A 107 3.85 -9.51 -18.27
N ILE A 108 4.41 -8.91 -17.22
CA ILE A 108 4.39 -7.48 -16.94
C ILE A 108 5.81 -6.94 -17.10
N LEU A 109 5.95 -5.82 -17.81
CA LEU A 109 7.15 -5.01 -17.76
C LEU A 109 6.98 -3.88 -16.74
N LEU A 110 7.66 -3.94 -15.61
CA LEU A 110 7.69 -2.84 -14.64
C LEU A 110 8.81 -1.86 -15.01
N CYS A 111 8.44 -0.61 -15.26
CA CYS A 111 9.36 0.45 -15.65
C CYS A 111 9.50 1.51 -14.54
N ALA A 112 10.74 1.82 -14.15
CA ALA A 112 11.07 2.89 -13.21
C ALA A 112 12.24 3.74 -13.73
N PRO A 113 12.00 4.98 -14.21
CA PRO A 113 13.07 5.94 -14.47
C PRO A 113 13.63 6.48 -13.15
N LEU A 114 14.95 6.60 -13.04
CA LEU A 114 15.65 6.93 -11.81
C LEU A 114 16.61 8.11 -12.01
N ARG A 115 16.55 9.05 -11.08
CA ARG A 115 17.52 10.12 -10.92
C ARG A 115 17.68 10.44 -9.44
N ASP A 116 18.90 10.39 -8.93
CA ASP A 116 19.20 10.68 -7.52
C ASP A 116 18.27 9.91 -6.54
N ALA A 117 17.99 8.64 -6.86
CA ALA A 117 16.94 7.84 -6.24
C ALA A 117 17.41 7.00 -5.04
N SER A 118 18.70 7.07 -4.66
CA SER A 118 19.27 6.23 -3.59
C SER A 118 18.47 6.23 -2.28
N PRO A 119 17.90 7.36 -1.79
CA PRO A 119 17.12 7.37 -0.56
C PRO A 119 15.84 6.52 -0.62
N HIS A 120 15.25 6.38 -1.81
CA HIS A 120 13.95 5.73 -1.98
C HIS A 120 14.07 4.24 -2.35
N LEU A 121 15.20 3.81 -2.91
CA LEU A 121 15.42 2.44 -3.37
C LEU A 121 15.14 1.36 -2.29
N PRO A 122 15.57 1.48 -1.02
CA PRO A 122 15.28 0.46 -0.02
C PRO A 122 13.77 0.25 0.20
N MET A 123 13.01 1.34 0.27
CA MET A 123 11.55 1.32 0.40
C MET A 123 10.90 0.72 -0.85
N PHE A 124 11.31 1.17 -2.04
CA PHE A 124 10.80 0.64 -3.31
C PHE A 124 11.02 -0.88 -3.44
N PHE A 125 12.21 -1.37 -3.09
CA PHE A 125 12.49 -2.80 -3.09
C PHE A 125 11.68 -3.54 -2.03
N SER A 126 11.33 -2.93 -0.90
CA SER A 126 10.41 -3.56 0.06
C SER A 126 9.03 -3.79 -0.55
N HIS A 127 8.53 -2.85 -1.36
CA HIS A 127 7.27 -2.99 -2.09
C HIS A 127 7.34 -4.09 -3.14
N LEU A 128 8.40 -4.11 -3.96
CA LEU A 128 8.60 -5.19 -4.94
C LEU A 128 8.52 -6.57 -4.27
N ARG A 129 9.14 -6.72 -3.08
CA ARG A 129 9.13 -8.00 -2.38
C ARG A 129 7.76 -8.45 -1.88
N ASN A 130 6.85 -7.52 -1.69
CA ASN A 130 5.52 -7.76 -1.13
C ASN A 130 4.43 -7.87 -2.19
N LEU A 131 4.73 -7.66 -3.48
CA LEU A 131 3.75 -7.83 -4.55
C LEU A 131 3.18 -9.26 -4.54
N THR A 132 1.88 -9.38 -4.78
CA THR A 132 1.23 -10.70 -4.84
C THR A 132 1.33 -11.35 -6.22
N TYR A 133 1.52 -10.54 -7.27
CA TYR A 133 1.64 -11.04 -8.63
C TYR A 133 2.90 -11.90 -8.76
N PRO A 134 2.86 -13.07 -9.43
CA PRO A 134 4.02 -13.97 -9.47
C PRO A 134 5.27 -13.28 -10.01
N HIS A 135 6.32 -13.16 -9.19
CA HIS A 135 7.49 -12.32 -9.52
C HIS A 135 8.21 -12.76 -10.81
N HIS A 136 8.23 -14.06 -11.12
CA HIS A 136 8.82 -14.60 -12.35
C HIS A 136 8.11 -14.14 -13.65
N LEU A 137 6.89 -13.59 -13.53
CA LEU A 137 6.13 -12.96 -14.61
C LEU A 137 6.33 -11.44 -14.68
N ILE A 138 7.04 -10.86 -13.72
CA ILE A 138 7.37 -9.44 -13.69
C ILE A 138 8.82 -9.29 -14.13
N ASP A 139 8.99 -8.65 -15.29
CA ASP A 139 10.28 -8.23 -15.77
C ASP A 139 10.52 -6.78 -15.31
N LEU A 140 11.69 -6.49 -14.75
CA LEU A 140 12.04 -5.17 -14.20
C LEU A 140 12.91 -4.39 -15.19
N ALA A 141 12.59 -3.12 -15.41
CA ALA A 141 13.39 -2.23 -16.25
C ALA A 141 13.62 -0.89 -15.56
N PHE A 142 14.88 -0.53 -15.40
CA PHE A 142 15.33 0.72 -14.80
C PHE A 142 16.11 1.54 -15.82
N LEU A 143 15.88 2.86 -15.83
CA LEU A 143 16.76 3.79 -16.52
C LEU A 143 17.36 4.75 -15.50
N VAL A 144 18.67 4.71 -15.31
CA VAL A 144 19.41 5.67 -14.48
C VAL A 144 19.98 6.76 -15.39
N GLY A 145 19.62 8.02 -15.15
CA GLY A 145 20.07 9.12 -16.00
C GLY A 145 20.24 10.43 -15.24
N ASP A 146 21.33 11.14 -15.53
CA ASP A 146 21.70 12.41 -14.92
C ASP A 146 21.74 12.37 -13.36
N SER A 147 22.06 11.19 -12.79
CA SER A 147 22.25 10.95 -11.34
C SER A 147 23.65 11.36 -10.87
N LYS A 148 23.76 11.87 -9.65
CA LYS A 148 25.00 12.32 -9.01
C LYS A 148 25.32 11.57 -7.72
N ASP A 149 24.37 10.80 -7.20
CA ASP A 149 24.50 10.00 -6.00
C ASP A 149 24.92 8.53 -6.31
N ASN A 150 24.82 7.65 -5.32
CA ASN A 150 25.17 6.23 -5.45
C ASN A 150 24.03 5.34 -6.00
N THR A 151 23.06 5.91 -6.74
CA THR A 151 21.84 5.20 -7.19
C THR A 151 22.18 3.93 -7.96
N LEU A 152 23.11 4.00 -8.92
CA LEU A 152 23.43 2.89 -9.80
C LEU A 152 24.04 1.70 -9.03
N THR A 153 24.97 1.98 -8.12
CA THR A 153 25.63 0.96 -7.29
C THR A 153 24.62 0.31 -6.34
N LEU A 154 23.84 1.14 -5.62
CA LEU A 154 22.84 0.65 -4.68
C LEU A 154 21.76 -0.19 -5.37
N LEU A 155 21.29 0.25 -6.55
CA LEU A 155 20.35 -0.50 -7.37
C LEU A 155 20.92 -1.87 -7.75
N SER A 156 22.17 -1.92 -8.19
CA SER A 156 22.83 -3.17 -8.58
C SER A 156 22.95 -4.15 -7.41
N ASP A 157 23.33 -3.66 -6.23
CA ASP A 157 23.43 -4.46 -5.01
C ASP A 157 22.07 -5.01 -4.57
N LEU A 158 21.04 -4.16 -4.57
CA LEU A 158 19.67 -4.56 -4.20
C LEU A 158 19.09 -5.57 -5.20
N LEU A 159 19.35 -5.42 -6.49
CA LEU A 159 18.94 -6.38 -7.52
C LEU A 159 19.66 -7.72 -7.36
N ALA A 160 20.97 -7.71 -7.11
CA ALA A 160 21.73 -8.93 -6.85
C ALA A 160 21.18 -9.68 -5.63
N GLN A 161 20.87 -8.97 -4.54
CA GLN A 161 20.23 -9.55 -3.36
C GLN A 161 18.83 -10.08 -3.63
N LEU A 162 18.02 -9.36 -4.44
CA LEU A 162 16.67 -9.76 -4.81
C LEU A 162 16.68 -11.05 -5.64
N GLN A 163 17.60 -11.15 -6.61
CA GLN A 163 17.74 -12.30 -7.50
C GLN A 163 18.42 -13.50 -6.83
N ALA A 164 19.30 -13.28 -5.85
CA ALA A 164 19.95 -14.33 -5.08
C ALA A 164 19.10 -14.89 -3.92
N SER A 165 17.86 -14.42 -3.75
CA SER A 165 17.00 -14.87 -2.66
C SER A 165 16.65 -16.36 -2.80
N GLU A 166 16.88 -17.12 -1.73
CA GLU A 166 16.54 -18.56 -1.67
C GLU A 166 15.04 -18.81 -1.46
N LYS A 167 14.26 -17.76 -1.15
CA LYS A 167 12.81 -17.89 -0.95
C LYS A 167 12.15 -18.23 -2.28
N ASP A 168 11.35 -19.29 -2.29
CA ASP A 168 10.63 -19.72 -3.50
C ASP A 168 9.70 -18.61 -4.02
N GLY A 169 9.64 -18.48 -5.35
CA GLY A 169 8.87 -17.44 -6.04
C GLY A 169 9.38 -16.00 -5.84
N MET A 170 10.50 -15.80 -5.16
CA MET A 170 11.04 -14.47 -4.88
C MET A 170 11.76 -13.80 -6.06
N PRO A 171 12.60 -14.51 -6.85
CA PRO A 171 13.29 -13.92 -7.98
C PRO A 171 12.31 -13.41 -9.03
N PHE A 172 12.62 -12.23 -9.56
CA PHE A 172 11.87 -11.63 -10.66
C PHE A 172 12.25 -12.28 -11.99
N GLY A 173 11.51 -11.97 -13.05
CA GLY A 173 11.86 -12.36 -14.42
C GLY A 173 13.13 -11.67 -14.92
N GLU A 174 13.11 -11.16 -16.13
CA GLU A 174 14.27 -10.47 -16.70
C GLU A 174 14.44 -9.08 -16.07
N VAL A 175 15.66 -8.76 -15.65
CA VAL A 175 16.01 -7.45 -15.10
C VAL A 175 16.90 -6.72 -16.07
N SER A 176 16.55 -5.48 -16.43
CA SER A 176 17.31 -4.60 -17.30
C SER A 176 17.63 -3.30 -16.58
N VAL A 177 18.91 -2.95 -16.48
CA VAL A 177 19.37 -1.66 -15.98
C VAL A 177 20.05 -0.93 -17.14
N ILE A 178 19.51 0.23 -17.50
CA ILE A 178 19.98 1.05 -18.60
C ILE A 178 20.51 2.35 -18.03
N GLU A 179 21.75 2.71 -18.36
CA GLU A 179 22.33 3.99 -17.98
C GLU A 179 22.33 4.92 -19.19
N LYS A 180 21.71 6.09 -19.03
CA LYS A 180 21.69 7.10 -20.10
C LYS A 180 21.47 8.51 -19.56
N ASP A 181 22.45 9.37 -19.81
CA ASP A 181 22.33 10.80 -19.56
C ASP A 181 21.63 11.54 -20.71
N PHE A 182 20.87 12.57 -20.35
CA PHE A 182 20.21 13.49 -21.28
C PHE A 182 20.82 14.90 -21.23
N GLY A 183 21.78 15.14 -20.32
CA GLY A 183 22.51 16.39 -20.25
C GLY A 183 21.68 17.53 -19.69
N GLN A 184 20.71 17.21 -18.81
CA GLN A 184 19.91 18.23 -18.14
C GLN A 184 20.81 19.12 -17.27
N LYS A 185 21.04 20.36 -17.72
CA LYS A 185 21.76 21.37 -16.95
C LYS A 185 20.91 21.77 -15.76
N VAL A 186 21.31 21.30 -14.58
CA VAL A 186 20.72 21.68 -13.30
C VAL A 186 21.06 23.15 -13.03
N ASN A 187 20.16 24.07 -13.37
CA ASN A 187 20.23 25.42 -12.80
C ASN A 187 19.95 25.32 -11.29
N GLN A 188 20.79 25.98 -10.49
CA GLN A 188 20.90 25.77 -9.05
C GLN A 188 19.81 26.48 -8.22
N ASP A 189 18.95 27.31 -8.81
CA ASP A 189 17.84 27.94 -8.09
C ASP A 189 16.58 27.07 -8.08
N VAL A 190 16.13 26.69 -6.89
CA VAL A 190 14.88 25.94 -6.66
C VAL A 190 13.67 26.74 -7.19
N GLU A 191 13.68 28.07 -7.03
CA GLU A 191 12.65 28.97 -7.58
C GLU A 191 12.60 28.97 -9.12
N SER A 192 13.75 28.82 -9.79
CA SER A 192 13.82 28.71 -11.27
C SER A 192 13.30 27.35 -11.78
N ARG A 193 13.29 26.29 -10.95
CA ARG A 193 12.83 24.94 -11.35
C ARG A 193 11.32 24.78 -11.28
N HIS A 194 10.69 25.53 -10.38
CA HIS A 194 9.24 25.56 -10.23
C HIS A 194 8.60 26.68 -11.04
N GLY A 195 9.35 27.54 -11.73
CA GLY A 195 8.77 28.50 -12.66
C GLY A 195 8.05 27.80 -13.81
N PHE A 196 6.82 28.24 -14.11
CA PHE A 196 5.96 27.73 -15.17
C PHE A 196 6.72 27.49 -16.51
N ALA A 197 7.62 28.41 -16.88
CA ALA A 197 8.41 28.33 -18.12
C ALA A 197 9.43 27.17 -18.17
N ALA A 198 9.96 26.73 -17.02
CA ALA A 198 10.96 25.64 -16.97
C ALA A 198 10.30 24.25 -16.97
N GLN A 199 9.04 24.17 -16.53
CA GLN A 199 8.35 22.91 -16.33
C GLN A 199 8.18 22.16 -17.66
N ALA A 200 7.76 22.85 -18.72
CA ALA A 200 7.56 22.26 -20.05
C ALA A 200 8.82 21.54 -20.56
N SER A 201 9.99 22.15 -20.39
CA SER A 201 11.27 21.55 -20.78
C SER A 201 11.59 20.30 -19.95
N ARG A 202 11.33 20.34 -18.64
CA ARG A 202 11.50 19.20 -17.73
C ARG A 202 10.60 18.03 -18.15
N ARG A 203 9.31 18.25 -18.38
CA ARG A 203 8.35 17.21 -18.87
C ARG A 203 8.84 16.59 -20.17
N LYS A 204 9.25 17.40 -21.16
CA LYS A 204 9.75 16.91 -22.46
C LYS A 204 10.97 16.00 -22.29
N SER A 205 11.89 16.33 -21.38
CA SER A 205 13.06 15.47 -21.15
C SER A 205 12.77 14.23 -20.30
N MET A 206 11.85 14.30 -19.32
CA MET A 206 11.34 13.10 -18.63
C MET A 206 10.67 12.14 -19.62
N ALA A 207 9.91 12.67 -20.57
CA ALA A 207 9.29 11.88 -21.64
C ALA A 207 10.33 11.14 -22.49
N GLN A 208 11.47 11.78 -22.79
CA GLN A 208 12.59 11.13 -23.47
C GLN A 208 13.07 9.92 -22.65
N ALA A 209 13.38 10.11 -21.36
CA ALA A 209 13.83 9.03 -20.49
C ALA A 209 12.83 7.85 -20.47
N ARG A 210 11.54 8.10 -20.29
CA ARG A 210 10.50 7.07 -20.33
C ARG A 210 10.47 6.34 -21.69
N ASN A 211 10.54 7.06 -22.81
CA ASN A 211 10.54 6.43 -24.14
C ASN A 211 11.79 5.59 -24.40
N TRP A 212 12.98 6.05 -23.98
CA TRP A 212 14.22 5.29 -24.10
C TRP A 212 14.13 3.98 -23.30
N LEU A 213 13.69 4.06 -22.04
CA LEU A 213 13.47 2.88 -21.20
C LEU A 213 12.51 1.89 -21.83
N LEU A 214 11.33 2.36 -22.26
CA LEU A 214 10.32 1.52 -22.89
C LEU A 214 10.83 0.85 -24.17
N SER A 215 11.45 1.62 -25.06
CA SER A 215 11.92 1.12 -26.36
C SER A 215 13.02 0.06 -26.22
N ALA A 216 13.85 0.18 -25.20
CA ALA A 216 14.93 -0.78 -24.93
C ALA A 216 14.44 -2.04 -24.22
N ALA A 217 13.38 -1.96 -23.41
CA ALA A 217 12.94 -3.06 -22.55
C ALA A 217 11.68 -3.81 -23.04
N LEU A 218 10.85 -3.21 -23.89
CA LEU A 218 9.58 -3.82 -24.34
C LEU A 218 9.81 -5.01 -25.29
N ARG A 219 9.71 -6.23 -24.76
CA ARG A 219 9.72 -7.49 -25.51
C ARG A 219 8.33 -7.91 -26.06
N PRO A 220 8.28 -8.79 -27.08
CA PRO A 220 7.05 -9.38 -27.64
C PRO A 220 6.20 -10.16 -26.64
N THR A 221 6.78 -10.64 -25.54
CA THR A 221 6.13 -11.48 -24.53
C THR A 221 5.32 -10.69 -23.49
N HIS A 222 5.54 -9.38 -23.36
CA HIS A 222 4.81 -8.57 -22.40
C HIS A 222 3.37 -8.35 -22.83
N SER A 223 2.43 -8.56 -21.90
CA SER A 223 1.01 -8.24 -22.06
C SER A 223 0.67 -6.90 -21.41
N TRP A 224 1.43 -6.50 -20.38
CA TRP A 224 1.24 -5.28 -19.62
C TRP A 224 2.56 -4.52 -19.43
N VAL A 225 2.45 -3.21 -19.28
CA VAL A 225 3.54 -2.33 -18.85
C VAL A 225 3.04 -1.55 -17.64
N TYR A 226 3.79 -1.60 -16.55
CA TYR A 226 3.49 -0.93 -15.31
C TYR A 226 4.56 0.12 -15.02
N TRP A 227 4.19 1.40 -15.10
CA TRP A 227 5.05 2.51 -14.71
C TRP A 227 4.87 2.79 -13.24
N ARG A 228 5.98 2.89 -12.50
CA ARG A 228 5.94 3.14 -11.07
C ARG A 228 7.11 4.02 -10.64
N ASP A 229 6.79 5.15 -10.02
CA ASP A 229 7.79 5.99 -9.37
C ASP A 229 8.29 5.31 -8.08
N VAL A 230 9.54 5.59 -7.70
CA VAL A 230 10.24 4.90 -6.60
C VAL A 230 9.97 5.50 -5.22
N ASP A 231 9.41 6.69 -5.19
CA ASP A 231 9.06 7.50 -4.03
C ASP A 231 7.61 7.27 -3.54
N VAL A 232 6.93 6.26 -4.05
CA VAL A 232 5.61 5.88 -3.52
C VAL A 232 5.77 5.11 -2.21
N GLU A 233 5.38 5.75 -1.10
CA GLU A 233 5.49 5.28 0.29
C GLU A 233 4.61 4.09 0.63
N THR A 234 3.34 4.03 0.17
CA THR A 234 2.51 2.84 0.37
C THR A 234 1.59 2.57 -0.82
N ALA A 235 1.37 1.29 -1.11
CA ALA A 235 0.35 0.82 -2.03
C ALA A 235 -0.09 -0.60 -1.66
N PRO A 236 -1.32 -1.02 -2.02
CA PRO A 236 -1.75 -2.40 -1.83
C PRO A 236 -0.81 -3.38 -2.55
N PHE A 237 -0.54 -4.50 -1.90
CA PHE A 237 0.30 -5.57 -2.45
C PHE A 237 -0.27 -6.21 -3.72
N THR A 238 -1.60 -6.13 -3.85
CA THR A 238 -2.43 -6.62 -4.97
C THR A 238 -2.61 -5.59 -6.08
N ILE A 239 -1.89 -4.46 -6.07
CA ILE A 239 -2.11 -3.34 -6.99
C ILE A 239 -2.11 -3.74 -8.47
N LEU A 240 -1.31 -4.73 -8.88
CA LEU A 240 -1.27 -5.17 -10.26
C LEU A 240 -2.59 -5.88 -10.63
N GLU A 241 -3.01 -6.83 -9.81
CA GLU A 241 -4.26 -7.58 -9.96
C GLU A 241 -5.48 -6.66 -9.88
N ASP A 242 -5.47 -5.75 -8.91
CA ASP A 242 -6.55 -4.81 -8.62
C ASP A 242 -6.76 -3.85 -9.79
N LEU A 243 -5.70 -3.40 -10.45
CA LEU A 243 -5.80 -2.57 -11.66
C LEU A 243 -6.13 -3.41 -12.90
N MET A 244 -5.56 -4.61 -13.03
CA MET A 244 -5.80 -5.50 -14.18
C MET A 244 -7.26 -5.88 -14.32
N ARG A 245 -7.96 -6.20 -13.22
CA ARG A 245 -9.34 -6.71 -13.24
C ARG A 245 -10.34 -5.77 -13.92
N HIS A 246 -10.07 -4.46 -13.96
CA HIS A 246 -10.86 -3.46 -14.69
C HIS A 246 -10.77 -3.60 -16.21
N ASN A 247 -9.76 -4.33 -16.70
CA ASN A 247 -9.56 -4.67 -18.12
C ASN A 247 -9.44 -3.46 -19.07
N LYS A 248 -9.03 -2.29 -18.56
CA LYS A 248 -8.84 -1.08 -19.36
C LYS A 248 -7.50 -1.09 -20.08
N ASP A 249 -7.39 -0.30 -21.14
CA ASP A 249 -6.15 -0.20 -21.91
C ASP A 249 -5.10 0.63 -21.17
N VAL A 250 -5.52 1.69 -20.49
CA VAL A 250 -4.73 2.50 -19.57
C VAL A 250 -5.54 2.75 -18.31
N ILE A 251 -4.95 2.49 -17.14
CA ILE A 251 -5.58 2.72 -15.84
C ILE A 251 -4.60 3.30 -14.83
N VAL A 252 -5.07 4.24 -14.01
CA VAL A 252 -4.31 4.84 -12.90
C VAL A 252 -5.11 4.84 -11.58
N PRO A 253 -4.44 4.62 -10.45
CA PRO A 253 -5.01 4.85 -9.13
C PRO A 253 -5.01 6.35 -8.79
N ASN A 254 -5.72 6.73 -7.73
CA ASN A 254 -5.59 8.04 -7.13
C ASN A 254 -4.32 8.13 -6.28
N VAL A 255 -3.66 9.29 -6.26
CA VAL A 255 -2.38 9.49 -5.56
C VAL A 255 -2.47 10.64 -4.57
N TRP A 256 -2.23 10.31 -3.31
CA TRP A 256 -2.24 11.23 -2.18
C TRP A 256 -0.88 11.23 -1.52
N ARG A 257 -0.61 12.23 -0.68
CA ARG A 257 0.55 12.25 0.20
C ARG A 257 0.09 12.39 1.65
N PRO A 258 0.72 11.68 2.60
CA PRO A 258 0.54 12.02 4.00
C PRO A 258 1.19 13.38 4.25
N LEU A 259 0.63 14.12 5.18
CA LEU A 259 1.22 15.34 5.71
C LEU A 259 1.31 15.20 7.23
N PRO A 260 2.23 15.92 7.86
CA PRO A 260 2.19 16.08 9.31
C PRO A 260 0.85 16.64 9.79
N ASP A 261 0.46 16.33 11.03
CA ASP A 261 -0.82 16.75 11.63
C ASP A 261 -1.01 18.28 11.57
N TRP A 262 0.07 19.05 11.76
CA TRP A 262 0.03 20.51 11.70
C TRP A 262 -0.21 21.09 10.30
N LEU A 263 -0.06 20.28 9.25
CA LEU A 263 -0.35 20.62 7.84
C LEU A 263 -1.65 19.98 7.34
N GLY A 264 -2.44 19.38 8.23
CA GLY A 264 -3.74 18.80 7.88
C GLY A 264 -3.74 17.31 7.56
N GLY A 265 -2.65 16.59 7.84
CA GLY A 265 -2.62 15.12 7.87
C GLY A 265 -2.52 14.41 6.51
N GLU A 266 -3.22 14.89 5.47
CA GLU A 266 -3.18 14.31 4.13
C GLU A 266 -3.50 15.36 3.06
N GLN A 267 -2.99 15.16 1.84
CA GLN A 267 -3.26 16.05 0.71
C GLN A 267 -3.26 15.31 -0.63
N PRO A 268 -4.11 15.73 -1.58
CA PRO A 268 -3.97 15.37 -3.00
C PRO A 268 -2.55 15.65 -3.51
N TYR A 269 -1.93 14.67 -4.18
CA TYR A 269 -0.56 14.82 -4.69
C TYR A 269 -0.52 14.96 -6.22
N ASP A 270 -1.04 13.97 -6.95
CA ASP A 270 -0.91 13.94 -8.40
C ASP A 270 -2.06 14.66 -9.11
N LEU A 271 -1.81 15.91 -9.51
CA LEU A 271 -2.77 16.72 -10.25
C LEU A 271 -2.75 16.46 -11.76
N ASN A 272 -1.93 15.53 -12.26
CA ASN A 272 -1.78 15.28 -13.70
C ASN A 272 -2.78 14.25 -14.24
N SER A 273 -3.59 13.66 -13.36
CA SER A 273 -4.71 12.80 -13.71
C SER A 273 -6.00 13.61 -13.66
N TRP A 274 -6.60 13.90 -14.81
CA TRP A 274 -7.75 14.81 -14.92
C TRP A 274 -8.60 14.49 -16.14
N GLN A 275 -9.87 14.89 -16.10
CA GLN A 275 -10.76 14.90 -17.27
C GLN A 275 -10.77 16.30 -17.90
N GLU A 276 -10.84 16.35 -19.23
CA GLU A 276 -10.75 17.59 -20.00
C GLU A 276 -11.94 18.52 -19.72
N SER A 277 -11.73 19.82 -19.89
CA SER A 277 -12.77 20.85 -19.71
C SER A 277 -12.88 21.76 -20.94
N GLU A 278 -14.07 22.33 -21.17
CA GLU A 278 -14.30 23.28 -22.27
C GLU A 278 -13.42 24.53 -22.15
N THR A 279 -13.19 25.00 -20.92
CA THR A 279 -12.31 26.15 -20.63
C THR A 279 -10.86 25.87 -20.95
N ALA A 280 -10.36 24.67 -20.66
CA ALA A 280 -8.99 24.27 -20.98
C ALA A 280 -8.80 24.08 -22.49
N LEU A 281 -9.81 23.56 -23.20
CA LEU A 281 -9.78 23.48 -24.67
C LEU A 281 -9.73 24.88 -25.29
N ALA A 282 -10.59 25.80 -24.83
CA ALA A 282 -10.57 27.18 -25.30
C ALA A 282 -9.23 27.88 -25.02
N LEU A 283 -8.63 27.63 -23.84
CA LEU A 283 -7.29 28.12 -23.53
C LEU A 283 -6.25 27.53 -24.48
N ALA A 284 -6.27 26.21 -24.70
CA ALA A 284 -5.32 25.52 -25.57
C ALA A 284 -5.32 26.08 -27.00
N ASP A 285 -6.48 26.47 -27.53
CA ASP A 285 -6.61 27.09 -28.85
C ASP A 285 -5.95 28.47 -28.97
N THR A 286 -5.74 29.17 -27.84
CA THR A 286 -5.06 30.48 -27.81
C THR A 286 -3.54 30.38 -27.73
N LEU A 287 -3.00 29.20 -27.39
CA LEU A 287 -1.58 29.01 -27.16
C LEU A 287 -0.82 28.62 -28.43
N ASP A 288 0.47 28.99 -28.49
CA ASP A 288 1.38 28.59 -29.57
C ASP A 288 1.53 27.07 -29.66
N GLU A 289 1.84 26.54 -30.85
CA GLU A 289 1.95 25.09 -31.13
C GLU A 289 2.85 24.35 -30.11
N ASP A 290 4.00 24.93 -29.78
CA ASP A 290 5.00 24.38 -28.88
C ASP A 290 4.71 24.54 -27.38
N ALA A 291 3.67 25.29 -27.03
CA ALA A 291 3.27 25.55 -25.65
C ALA A 291 2.80 24.27 -24.96
N VAL A 292 3.10 24.14 -23.67
CA VAL A 292 2.67 23.02 -22.84
C VAL A 292 1.92 23.58 -21.63
N ILE A 293 0.67 23.16 -21.48
CA ILE A 293 -0.14 23.38 -20.30
C ILE A 293 0.35 22.42 -19.22
N VAL A 294 0.53 22.98 -18.03
CA VAL A 294 0.99 22.25 -16.86
C VAL A 294 0.03 22.53 -15.74
N GLU A 295 -0.56 21.48 -15.19
CA GLU A 295 -1.50 21.61 -14.08
C GLU A 295 -0.83 22.06 -12.78
N GLY A 296 -1.60 22.73 -11.93
CA GLY A 296 -1.16 23.21 -10.61
C GLY A 296 -0.55 24.61 -10.61
N TYR A 297 -0.55 25.31 -11.74
CA TYR A 297 0.00 26.66 -11.91
C TYR A 297 -1.10 27.71 -12.05
N ALA A 298 -0.97 28.83 -11.34
CA ALA A 298 -1.96 29.91 -11.34
C ALA A 298 -2.07 30.62 -12.70
N GLU A 299 -1.04 30.51 -13.53
CA GLU A 299 -0.92 31.11 -14.85
C GLU A 299 -2.03 30.62 -15.80
N TYR A 300 -2.47 29.36 -15.66
CA TYR A 300 -3.51 28.76 -16.51
C TYR A 300 -4.66 28.21 -15.66
N ALA A 301 -5.79 28.93 -15.66
CA ALA A 301 -7.02 28.45 -15.06
C ALA A 301 -7.72 27.46 -16.00
N THR A 302 -7.34 26.17 -15.89
CA THR A 302 -7.89 25.09 -16.73
C THR A 302 -9.28 24.65 -16.29
N TRP A 303 -9.62 24.76 -15.00
CA TRP A 303 -10.87 24.28 -14.39
C TRP A 303 -11.16 22.79 -14.67
N ARG A 304 -10.11 21.99 -14.85
CA ARG A 304 -10.24 20.56 -15.06
C ARG A 304 -10.63 19.86 -13.74
N PRO A 305 -11.57 18.92 -13.77
CA PRO A 305 -11.76 18.00 -12.64
C PRO A 305 -10.54 17.07 -12.53
N HIS A 306 -9.76 17.22 -11.46
CA HIS A 306 -8.63 16.34 -11.16
C HIS A 306 -9.08 15.14 -10.35
N LEU A 307 -8.59 13.95 -10.71
CA LEU A 307 -8.85 12.68 -10.03
C LEU A 307 -8.53 12.79 -8.52
N ALA A 308 -7.46 13.52 -8.19
CA ALA A 308 -6.98 13.72 -6.83
C ALA A 308 -8.04 14.31 -5.88
N TYR A 309 -8.87 15.23 -6.36
CA TYR A 309 -9.91 15.88 -5.55
C TYR A 309 -11.21 15.09 -5.43
N LEU A 310 -11.35 13.99 -6.18
CA LEU A 310 -12.58 13.19 -6.21
C LEU A 310 -12.56 12.03 -5.22
N ARG A 311 -11.54 11.92 -4.37
CA ARG A 311 -11.45 10.85 -3.37
C ARG A 311 -12.52 11.03 -2.30
N ASP A 312 -13.31 9.99 -2.09
CA ASP A 312 -14.10 9.74 -0.89
C ASP A 312 -13.48 8.52 -0.18
N PRO A 313 -12.99 8.65 1.07
CA PRO A 313 -12.45 7.54 1.85
C PRO A 313 -13.43 6.37 2.06
N TYR A 314 -14.74 6.62 1.93
CA TYR A 314 -15.80 5.60 2.04
C TYR A 314 -16.39 5.22 0.68
N GLY A 315 -15.85 5.78 -0.41
CA GLY A 315 -16.27 5.49 -1.77
C GLY A 315 -15.85 4.10 -2.22
N ASP A 316 -16.51 3.60 -3.26
CA ASP A 316 -16.20 2.31 -3.88
C ASP A 316 -14.82 2.35 -4.57
N PRO A 317 -13.81 1.57 -4.12
CA PRO A 317 -12.50 1.51 -4.77
C PRO A 317 -12.57 1.09 -6.25
N ASP A 318 -13.64 0.41 -6.65
CA ASP A 318 -13.84 -0.09 -8.00
C ASP A 318 -14.48 0.96 -8.93
N MET A 319 -14.86 2.13 -8.38
CA MET A 319 -15.42 3.21 -9.17
C MET A 319 -14.45 3.62 -10.28
N GLU A 320 -14.93 3.66 -11.51
CA GLU A 320 -14.14 4.05 -12.68
C GLU A 320 -14.57 5.44 -13.14
N MET A 321 -13.58 6.25 -13.53
CA MET A 321 -13.80 7.54 -14.17
C MET A 321 -12.98 7.61 -15.46
N GLU A 322 -13.61 8.01 -16.56
CA GLU A 322 -12.84 8.33 -17.77
C GLU A 322 -12.06 9.63 -17.58
N ILE A 323 -10.77 9.60 -17.93
CA ILE A 323 -9.87 10.73 -17.83
C ILE A 323 -9.22 11.02 -19.18
N ASP A 324 -8.55 12.16 -19.30
CA ASP A 324 -7.89 12.65 -20.51
C ASP A 324 -6.39 12.82 -20.28
N GLY A 325 -6.02 13.40 -19.14
CA GLY A 325 -4.66 13.45 -18.62
C GLY A 325 -4.38 12.27 -17.70
N VAL A 326 -3.15 11.75 -17.76
CA VAL A 326 -2.68 10.64 -16.93
C VAL A 326 -1.43 11.10 -16.18
N GLY A 327 -1.38 10.88 -14.87
CA GLY A 327 -0.21 11.13 -14.06
C GLY A 327 0.82 10.00 -14.06
N GLY A 328 2.07 10.35 -13.76
CA GLY A 328 3.24 9.48 -13.97
C GLY A 328 3.55 8.49 -12.84
N VAL A 329 2.91 8.64 -11.68
CA VAL A 329 3.30 7.96 -10.43
C VAL A 329 3.05 6.46 -10.49
N SER A 330 1.91 6.05 -11.05
CA SER A 330 1.52 4.65 -11.13
C SER A 330 0.57 4.44 -12.31
N ILE A 331 1.05 3.84 -13.39
CA ILE A 331 0.26 3.61 -14.61
C ILE A 331 0.32 2.15 -14.97
N LEU A 332 -0.81 1.46 -15.02
CA LEU A 332 -0.91 0.17 -15.66
C LEU A 332 -1.50 0.35 -17.06
N ALA A 333 -0.80 -0.11 -18.08
CA ALA A 333 -1.28 -0.06 -19.46
C ALA A 333 -1.01 -1.36 -20.20
N LYS A 334 -1.90 -1.74 -21.11
CA LYS A 334 -1.70 -2.91 -21.96
C LYS A 334 -0.53 -2.68 -22.92
N ALA A 335 0.32 -3.67 -23.10
CA ALA A 335 1.50 -3.56 -23.97
C ALA A 335 1.13 -3.23 -25.43
N LYS A 336 -0.07 -3.65 -25.90
CA LYS A 336 -0.59 -3.32 -27.23
C LYS A 336 -0.74 -1.80 -27.47
N VAL A 337 -0.99 -1.01 -26.42
CA VAL A 337 -1.14 0.46 -26.49
C VAL A 337 0.15 1.07 -27.01
N PHE A 338 1.28 0.69 -26.39
CA PHE A 338 2.60 1.13 -26.79
C PHE A 338 3.01 0.59 -28.17
N ARG A 339 2.73 -0.68 -28.46
CA ARG A 339 3.04 -1.29 -29.76
C ARG A 339 2.28 -0.67 -30.93
N SER A 340 1.15 -0.03 -30.65
CA SER A 340 0.36 0.69 -31.66
C SER A 340 0.93 2.07 -31.97
N GLY A 341 1.88 2.57 -31.17
CA GLY A 341 2.54 3.87 -31.37
C GLY A 341 2.24 4.91 -30.29
N VAL A 342 1.40 4.61 -29.30
CA VAL A 342 1.20 5.50 -28.15
C VAL A 342 2.48 5.52 -27.31
N HIS A 343 2.96 6.70 -26.97
CA HIS A 343 4.19 6.90 -26.20
C HIS A 343 4.09 8.19 -25.39
N PHE A 344 5.14 8.53 -24.63
CA PHE A 344 5.21 9.78 -23.87
C PHE A 344 5.72 10.91 -24.77
N PRO A 345 4.92 11.89 -25.20
CA PRO A 345 5.38 12.88 -26.16
C PRO A 345 6.50 13.74 -25.56
N ALA A 346 7.68 13.71 -26.18
CA ALA A 346 8.82 14.57 -25.84
C ALA A 346 8.74 15.95 -26.53
N PHE A 347 7.56 16.28 -27.05
CA PHE A 347 7.18 17.49 -27.76
C PHE A 347 5.76 17.87 -27.32
N SER A 348 5.28 19.05 -27.72
CA SER A 348 3.90 19.45 -27.44
C SER A 348 2.94 18.61 -28.28
N PHE A 349 2.12 17.79 -27.63
CA PHE A 349 1.00 17.07 -28.23
C PHE A 349 -0.29 17.57 -27.61
N GLU A 350 -1.10 18.29 -28.39
CA GLU A 350 -2.32 18.96 -27.91
C GLU A 350 -2.09 19.82 -26.67
N LYS A 351 -0.97 20.57 -26.68
CA LYS A 351 -0.49 21.39 -25.56
C LYS A 351 -0.09 20.61 -24.31
N HIS A 352 0.20 19.32 -24.41
CA HIS A 352 0.66 18.50 -23.30
C HIS A 352 1.94 17.76 -23.69
N ALA A 353 2.68 17.30 -22.70
CA ALA A 353 3.87 16.49 -22.90
C ALA A 353 3.87 15.31 -21.91
N GLU A 354 4.81 14.39 -22.08
CA GLU A 354 5.05 13.30 -21.13
C GLU A 354 3.80 12.46 -20.83
N THR A 355 3.37 12.32 -19.57
CA THR A 355 2.29 11.39 -19.19
C THR A 355 0.90 11.93 -19.54
N GLU A 356 0.69 13.25 -19.43
CA GLU A 356 -0.55 13.91 -19.83
C GLU A 356 -0.74 13.80 -21.36
N GLY A 357 0.36 14.02 -22.11
CA GLY A 357 0.37 13.79 -23.56
C GLY A 357 0.14 12.33 -23.94
N PHE A 358 0.65 11.38 -23.15
CA PHE A 358 0.39 9.94 -23.31
C PHE A 358 -1.10 9.62 -23.15
N GLY A 359 -1.76 10.16 -22.12
CA GLY A 359 -3.21 10.00 -21.89
C GLY A 359 -4.03 10.51 -23.09
N LYS A 360 -3.75 11.74 -23.54
CA LYS A 360 -4.41 12.32 -24.73
C LYS A 360 -4.17 11.49 -25.98
N MET A 361 -2.94 11.06 -26.21
CA MET A 361 -2.59 10.25 -27.38
C MET A 361 -3.31 8.91 -27.37
N ALA A 362 -3.37 8.24 -26.22
CA ALA A 362 -4.11 6.99 -26.06
C ALA A 362 -5.60 7.18 -26.40
N LYS A 363 -6.22 8.24 -25.88
CA LYS A 363 -7.63 8.55 -26.13
C LYS A 363 -7.90 8.89 -27.59
N ARG A 364 -7.00 9.65 -28.24
CA ARG A 364 -7.05 9.93 -29.69
C ARG A 364 -6.94 8.68 -30.55
N MET A 365 -6.20 7.68 -30.08
CA MET A 365 -6.10 6.37 -30.71
C MET A 365 -7.24 5.41 -30.30
N GLN A 366 -8.31 5.92 -29.68
CA GLN A 366 -9.50 5.18 -29.27
C GLN A 366 -9.24 4.10 -28.21
N TYR A 367 -8.19 4.25 -27.41
CA TYR A 367 -7.96 3.43 -26.23
C TYR A 367 -8.71 3.98 -25.02
N SER A 368 -9.14 3.06 -24.15
CA SER A 368 -9.74 3.43 -22.87
C SER A 368 -8.68 3.96 -21.90
N VAL A 369 -8.95 5.14 -21.31
CA VAL A 369 -8.09 5.79 -20.32
C VAL A 369 -8.93 6.10 -19.09
N VAL A 370 -8.64 5.40 -17.99
CA VAL A 370 -9.49 5.38 -16.79
C VAL A 370 -8.67 5.71 -15.54
N GLY A 371 -9.25 6.48 -14.63
CA GLY A 371 -8.76 6.68 -13.27
C GLY A 371 -9.69 6.04 -12.25
N LEU A 372 -9.14 5.59 -11.12
CA LEU A 372 -9.88 5.11 -9.96
C LEU A 372 -9.84 6.17 -8.86
N PRO A 373 -10.91 6.96 -8.64
CA PRO A 373 -10.88 8.10 -7.71
C PRO A 373 -10.75 7.68 -6.24
N HIS A 374 -11.19 6.47 -5.88
CA HIS A 374 -11.21 6.01 -4.49
C HIS A 374 -10.12 4.98 -4.17
N TYR A 375 -9.56 4.32 -5.19
CA TYR A 375 -8.40 3.44 -5.03
C TYR A 375 -7.13 4.27 -4.88
N THR A 376 -6.64 4.42 -3.65
CA THR A 376 -5.58 5.40 -3.31
C THR A 376 -4.24 4.73 -3.04
N ILE A 377 -3.18 5.31 -3.59
CA ILE A 377 -1.78 5.05 -3.23
C ILE A 377 -1.14 6.31 -2.64
N TRP A 378 -0.08 6.13 -1.86
CA TRP A 378 0.51 7.20 -1.07
C TRP A 378 1.93 7.50 -1.51
N HIS A 379 2.16 8.71 -1.99
CA HIS A 379 3.47 9.25 -2.30
C HIS A 379 4.17 9.73 -1.01
N LEU A 380 5.48 9.55 -0.92
CA LEU A 380 6.28 10.01 0.21
C LEU A 380 6.17 11.54 0.39
N TYR A 381 6.07 11.97 1.64
CA TYR A 381 6.17 13.39 1.99
C TYR A 381 7.63 13.87 1.94
N GLU A 382 7.89 14.86 1.09
CA GLU A 382 9.15 15.60 1.07
C GLU A 382 8.96 16.97 1.74
N PRO A 383 9.52 17.19 2.93
CA PRO A 383 9.39 18.47 3.63
C PRO A 383 10.04 19.62 2.86
N SER A 384 9.36 20.76 2.75
CA SER A 384 9.96 22.00 2.26
C SER A 384 10.95 22.57 3.28
N LEU A 385 11.75 23.57 2.88
CA LEU A 385 12.67 24.26 3.79
C LEU A 385 11.95 24.89 4.99
N ASP A 386 10.74 25.40 4.78
CA ASP A 386 9.94 26.00 5.85
C ASP A 386 9.34 24.93 6.77
N ASP A 387 8.96 23.76 6.21
CA ASP A 387 8.53 22.62 7.01
C ASP A 387 9.66 22.10 7.90
N ILE A 388 10.88 22.04 7.37
CA ILE A 388 12.07 21.63 8.14
C ILE A 388 12.30 22.60 9.30
N ARG A 389 12.25 23.91 9.04
CA ARG A 389 12.39 24.94 10.10
C ARG A 389 11.33 24.77 11.18
N HIS A 390 10.08 24.56 10.78
CA HIS A 390 8.98 24.38 11.73
C HIS A 390 9.15 23.09 12.55
N MET A 391 9.59 21.99 11.93
CA MET A 391 9.90 20.75 12.64
C MET A 391 11.03 20.91 13.65
N GLU A 392 12.09 21.66 13.31
CA GLU A 392 13.20 21.95 14.23
C GLU A 392 12.75 22.81 15.41
N GLU A 393 11.84 23.78 15.20
CA GLU A 393 11.25 24.59 16.25
C GLU A 393 10.40 23.74 17.20
N MET A 394 9.51 22.91 16.65
CA MET A 394 8.69 21.97 17.40
C MET A 394 9.54 20.97 18.20
N GLU A 395 10.66 20.48 17.64
CA GLU A 395 11.57 19.58 18.35
C GLU A 395 12.29 20.29 19.51
N LYS A 396 12.70 21.55 19.32
CA LYS A 396 13.30 22.36 20.39
C LYS A 396 12.31 22.62 21.51
N GLU A 397 11.06 22.97 21.19
CA GLU A 397 10.00 23.14 22.17
C GLU A 397 9.69 21.84 22.93
N ARG A 398 9.63 20.70 22.22
CA ARG A 398 9.44 19.38 22.85
C ARG A 398 10.56 19.06 23.82
N LYS A 399 11.82 19.22 23.42
CA LYS A 399 12.99 18.99 24.29
C LYS A 399 13.00 19.93 25.50
N ALA A 400 12.59 21.19 25.32
CA ALA A 400 12.46 22.14 26.41
C ALA A 400 11.37 21.73 27.41
N ARG A 401 10.21 21.28 26.91
CA ARG A 401 9.10 20.78 27.74
C ARG A 401 9.48 19.51 28.49
N GLU A 402 10.10 18.53 27.82
CA GLU A 402 10.60 17.31 28.47
C GLU A 402 11.64 17.63 29.55
N ALA A 403 12.54 18.59 29.32
CA ALA A 403 13.50 19.03 30.32
C ALA A 403 12.84 19.78 31.49
N GLU A 404 11.79 20.56 31.24
CA GLU A 404 11.02 21.22 32.29
C GLU A 404 10.21 20.21 33.12
N GLU A 405 9.56 19.24 32.48
CA GLU A 405 8.87 18.13 33.13
C GLU A 405 9.82 17.30 33.99
N LEU A 406 11.01 16.99 33.49
CA LEU A 406 12.05 16.30 34.26
C LEU A 406 12.48 17.13 35.47
N LYS A 407 12.74 18.44 35.30
CA LYS A 407 13.10 19.34 36.41
C LYS A 407 11.97 19.47 37.43
N ASN A 408 10.72 19.54 36.98
CA ASN A 408 9.57 19.56 37.87
C ASN A 408 9.43 18.25 38.63
N LYS A 409 9.64 17.10 37.96
CA LYS A 409 9.65 15.79 38.62
C LYS A 409 10.77 15.68 39.65
N GLU A 410 12.01 16.05 39.30
CA GLU A 410 13.14 16.09 40.24
C GLU A 410 12.89 17.04 41.42
N ARG A 411 12.26 18.19 41.17
CA ARG A 411 11.86 19.14 42.21
C ARG A 411 10.80 18.54 43.12
N MET A 412 9.80 17.85 42.58
CA MET A 412 8.75 17.18 43.35
C MET A 412 9.31 16.02 44.16
N ASP A 413 10.18 15.20 43.58
CA ASP A 413 10.88 14.12 44.29
C ASP A 413 11.75 14.69 45.42
N LYS A 414 12.44 15.81 45.19
CA LYS A 414 13.21 16.51 46.22
C LYS A 414 12.32 17.07 47.33
N ILE A 415 11.20 17.70 47.00
CA ILE A 415 10.22 18.18 47.98
C ILE A 415 9.68 16.99 48.79
N GLN A 416 9.27 15.90 48.14
CA GLN A 416 8.77 14.70 48.82
C GLN A 416 9.83 14.11 49.76
N SER A 417 11.09 14.00 49.31
CA SER A 417 12.20 13.52 50.17
C SER A 417 12.54 14.47 51.33
N GLN A 418 12.19 15.76 51.22
CA GLN A 418 12.31 16.74 52.31
C GLN A 418 11.10 16.77 53.25
N PHE A 419 9.95 16.21 52.84
CA PHE A 419 8.71 16.16 53.62
C PHE A 419 8.49 14.83 54.37
N ASP A 420 9.41 13.87 54.24
CA ASP A 420 9.50 12.69 55.10
C ASP A 420 10.01 13.07 56.50
N ASP A 421 9.13 13.66 57.32
CA ASP A 421 9.10 13.46 58.79
C ASP A 421 7.94 14.17 59.51
N THR A 422 7.05 14.88 58.81
CA THR A 422 5.94 15.59 59.49
C THR A 422 4.79 14.66 59.91
N ALA A 423 4.67 13.46 59.34
CA ALA A 423 3.62 12.50 59.72
C ALA A 423 3.86 11.90 61.12
N SER A 424 5.12 11.62 61.48
CA SER A 424 5.46 11.08 62.80
C SER A 424 5.36 12.15 63.90
N GLU A 425 5.74 13.39 63.59
CA GLU A 425 5.54 14.54 64.47
C GLU A 425 4.05 14.86 64.66
N TRP A 426 3.24 14.79 63.60
CA TRP A 426 1.80 15.05 63.71
C TRP A 426 1.04 13.95 64.46
N GLU A 427 1.46 12.68 64.37
CA GLU A 427 0.93 11.60 65.21
C GLU A 427 1.31 11.76 66.67
N LYS A 428 2.53 12.23 66.98
CA LYS A 428 2.96 12.57 68.33
C LYS A 428 2.20 13.77 68.89
N ASP A 429 2.06 14.85 68.14
CA ASP A 429 1.28 16.02 68.54
C ASP A 429 -0.19 15.64 68.80
N LYS A 430 -0.74 14.74 67.97
CA LYS A 430 -2.11 14.23 68.16
C LYS A 430 -2.22 13.34 69.39
N SER A 431 -1.23 12.50 69.71
CA SER A 431 -1.23 11.72 70.95
C SER A 431 -1.03 12.61 72.18
N GLU A 432 -0.16 13.62 72.11
CA GLU A 432 0.06 14.60 73.17
C GLU A 432 -1.18 15.47 73.43
N ILE A 433 -1.92 15.88 72.39
CA ILE A 433 -3.20 16.58 72.56
C ILE A 433 -4.24 15.66 73.21
N VAL A 434 -4.33 14.38 72.80
CA VAL A 434 -5.25 13.41 73.40
C VAL A 434 -4.89 13.12 74.86
N ASP A 435 -3.61 13.03 75.18
CA ASP A 435 -3.13 12.80 76.55
C ASP A 435 -3.28 14.05 77.42
N ALA A 436 -3.10 15.25 76.87
CA ALA A 436 -3.43 16.51 77.54
C ALA A 436 -4.94 16.66 77.79
N GLN A 437 -5.77 16.20 76.86
CA GLN A 437 -7.22 16.15 77.02
C GLN A 437 -7.62 15.17 78.14
N LYS A 438 -7.03 13.97 78.15
CA LYS A 438 -7.23 12.98 79.22
C LYS A 438 -6.69 13.45 80.57
N ALA A 439 -5.58 14.19 80.61
CA ALA A 439 -5.05 14.77 81.83
C ALA A 439 -5.94 15.91 82.35
N ALA A 440 -6.52 16.73 81.46
CA ALA A 440 -7.50 17.75 81.81
C ALA A 440 -8.82 17.14 82.31
N ASP A 441 -9.26 16.02 81.71
CA ASP A 441 -10.43 15.26 82.15
C ASP A 441 -10.17 14.53 83.48
N ALA A 442 -8.98 13.94 83.68
CA ALA A 442 -8.57 13.36 84.95
C ALA A 442 -8.41 14.42 86.07
N ALA A 443 -7.95 15.63 85.75
CA ALA A 443 -7.92 16.74 86.71
C ALA A 443 -9.34 17.23 87.08
N LYS A 444 -10.29 17.16 86.14
CA LYS A 444 -11.72 17.37 86.43
C LYS A 444 -12.32 16.23 87.27
N ASP A 445 -11.92 14.99 87.05
CA ASP A 445 -12.38 13.84 87.83
C ASP A 445 -11.80 13.81 89.26
N VAL A 446 -10.57 14.31 89.47
CA VAL A 446 -9.99 14.50 90.81
C VAL A 446 -10.67 15.68 91.53
N ALA A 447 -11.01 16.75 90.81
CA ALA A 447 -11.80 17.85 91.37
C ALA A 447 -13.25 17.41 91.70
N GLY A 448 -13.87 16.60 90.85
CA GLY A 448 -15.18 15.99 91.08
C GLY A 448 -15.20 14.97 92.21
N GLY A 449 -14.14 14.15 92.34
CA GLY A 449 -13.99 13.17 93.43
C GLY A 449 -13.86 13.78 94.83
N VAL A 450 -13.42 15.05 94.94
CA VAL A 450 -13.43 15.80 96.21
C VAL A 450 -14.82 16.37 96.52
N GLU A 451 -15.66 16.66 95.51
CA GLU A 451 -17.05 17.07 95.71
C GLU A 451 -17.99 15.87 96.02
N ASP A 452 -17.75 14.69 95.42
CA ASP A 452 -18.59 13.50 95.61
C ASP A 452 -18.38 12.78 96.96
N ALA A 453 -17.20 12.94 97.59
CA ALA A 453 -16.97 12.49 98.97
C ALA A 453 -17.69 13.38 100.02
N ALA A 454 -18.02 14.63 99.67
CA ALA A 454 -18.81 15.54 100.52
C ALA A 454 -20.33 15.40 100.28
N GLY A 455 -20.76 14.90 99.12
CA GLY A 455 -22.15 14.66 98.75
C GLY A 455 -22.82 13.51 99.51
N ASN A 456 -22.11 12.39 99.70
CA ASN A 456 -22.67 11.18 100.32
C ASN A 456 -22.95 11.29 101.84
N VAL A 457 -22.38 12.28 102.54
CA VAL A 457 -22.73 12.59 103.94
C VAL A 457 -23.97 13.51 104.02
N LYS A 458 -24.28 14.23 102.93
CA LYS A 458 -25.37 15.21 102.87
C LYS A 458 -26.71 14.59 102.45
N GLU A 459 -26.68 13.45 101.76
CA GLU A 459 -27.88 12.72 101.35
C GLU A 459 -28.47 11.84 102.46
N ALA A 460 -27.65 11.28 103.36
CA ALA A 460 -28.11 10.56 104.55
C ALA A 460 -28.76 11.49 105.62
N ALA A 461 -28.50 12.80 105.56
CA ALA A 461 -29.09 13.81 106.45
C ALA A 461 -30.37 14.45 105.89
N LYS A 462 -30.71 14.21 104.62
CA LYS A 462 -31.82 14.87 103.92
C LYS A 462 -33.13 14.09 103.97
N GLU A 463 -33.09 12.79 104.27
CA GLU A 463 -34.27 11.97 104.57
C GLU A 463 -34.88 12.28 105.94
N VAL A 464 -34.11 12.81 106.89
CA VAL A 464 -34.59 13.10 108.26
C VAL A 464 -35.11 14.55 108.44
N ALA A 465 -34.75 15.49 107.56
CA ALA A 465 -35.22 16.88 107.64
C ALA A 465 -36.37 17.22 106.65
N GLY A 466 -36.81 16.23 105.85
CA GLY A 466 -38.01 16.32 105.01
C GLY A 466 -39.30 16.51 105.82
N GLU A 467 -39.30 16.12 107.09
CA GLU A 467 -40.43 16.31 108.01
C GLU A 467 -40.49 17.72 108.65
N ALA A 468 -39.46 18.57 108.52
CA ALA A 468 -39.45 19.92 109.10
C ALA A 468 -39.83 21.04 108.10
N LYS A 469 -39.95 20.73 106.79
CA LYS A 469 -40.17 21.72 105.72
C LYS A 469 -41.64 21.93 105.34
N ALA A 470 -42.57 21.46 106.18
CA ALA A 470 -43.97 21.87 106.16
C ALA A 470 -44.22 23.19 106.93
N ALA A 471 -43.23 23.70 107.68
CA ALA A 471 -43.38 24.88 108.55
C ALA A 471 -42.79 26.20 108.00
N ALA A 472 -42.15 26.22 106.82
CA ALA A 472 -41.51 27.43 106.27
C ALA A 472 -42.15 27.93 104.96
N LYS A 473 -43.41 27.53 104.71
CA LYS A 473 -44.29 28.11 103.69
C LYS A 473 -44.94 29.36 104.27
N GLY A 474 -44.16 30.42 104.44
CA GLY A 474 -44.60 31.68 105.05
C GLY A 474 -43.65 32.87 104.87
N ALA A 475 -42.42 32.65 104.42
CA ALA A 475 -41.43 33.72 104.21
C ALA A 475 -41.00 33.86 102.74
N ALA A 476 -41.91 33.57 101.81
CA ALA A 476 -41.71 33.64 100.37
C ALA A 476 -42.76 34.55 99.72
N GLU A 477 -42.89 35.79 100.18
CA GLU A 477 -43.79 36.78 99.56
C GLU A 477 -43.39 38.24 99.83
N GLY A 478 -42.08 38.53 99.96
CA GLY A 478 -41.61 39.89 100.32
C GLY A 478 -40.40 40.42 99.56
N VAL A 479 -39.75 39.64 98.70
CA VAL A 479 -38.46 40.04 98.08
C VAL A 479 -38.50 40.03 96.55
N LYS A 480 -39.65 39.70 95.94
CA LYS A 480 -39.82 39.69 94.48
C LYS A 480 -40.30 41.01 93.88
N ASP A 481 -40.85 41.92 94.68
CA ASP A 481 -41.39 43.21 94.19
C ASP A 481 -40.34 44.34 94.13
N THR A 482 -39.19 44.19 94.77
CA THR A 482 -38.17 45.25 94.84
C THR A 482 -37.12 45.19 93.72
N ALA A 483 -37.02 44.07 93.00
CA ALA A 483 -36.04 43.91 91.92
C ALA A 483 -36.57 44.32 90.53
N LYS A 484 -37.90 44.43 90.36
CA LYS A 484 -38.53 44.72 89.05
C LYS A 484 -38.64 46.23 88.76
N GLY A 485 -38.59 47.10 89.77
CA GLY A 485 -38.73 48.55 89.62
C GLY A 485 -37.43 49.31 89.28
N LEU A 486 -36.27 48.67 89.36
CA LEU A 486 -34.96 49.29 89.09
C LEU A 486 -34.50 49.10 87.64
N ALA A 487 -35.03 48.10 86.93
CA ALA A 487 -34.72 47.87 85.51
C ALA A 487 -35.46 48.85 84.58
N ASP A 488 -36.73 49.16 84.85
CA ASP A 488 -37.57 50.03 83.99
C ASP A 488 -37.18 51.52 84.01
N LYS A 489 -36.32 51.94 84.95
CA LYS A 489 -35.81 53.33 85.04
C LYS A 489 -34.52 53.57 84.25
N ALA A 490 -33.79 52.52 83.88
CA ALA A 490 -32.56 52.65 83.09
C ALA A 490 -32.85 52.74 81.58
N GLU A 491 -33.95 52.14 81.11
CA GLU A 491 -34.30 52.07 79.69
C GLU A 491 -34.90 53.38 79.15
N LYS A 492 -35.62 54.16 79.98
CA LYS A 492 -36.20 55.46 79.60
C LYS A 492 -35.21 56.63 79.54
N ALA A 493 -33.99 56.48 80.05
CA ALA A 493 -32.96 57.52 80.01
C ALA A 493 -32.12 57.47 78.71
N ALA A 494 -32.12 56.34 77.99
CA ALA A 494 -31.34 56.15 76.77
C ALA A 494 -32.07 56.62 75.48
N GLU A 495 -33.41 56.64 75.47
CA GLU A 495 -34.20 57.07 74.29
C GLU A 495 -34.33 58.60 74.13
N ALA A 496 -33.91 59.41 75.10
CA ALA A 496 -34.01 60.87 75.04
C ALA A 496 -32.81 61.56 74.36
N VAL A 497 -31.74 60.84 74.02
CA VAL A 497 -30.49 61.42 73.48
C VAL A 497 -30.37 61.26 71.95
N VAL A 498 -31.24 60.47 71.30
CA VAL A 498 -31.13 60.13 69.86
C VAL A 498 -32.07 60.96 68.96
N LYS A 499 -32.84 61.91 69.50
CA LYS A 499 -33.88 62.65 68.75
C LYS A 499 -33.59 64.11 68.36
N ASP A 500 -32.35 64.61 68.48
CA ASP A 500 -32.06 66.04 68.25
C ASP A 500 -30.87 66.37 67.32
N LYS A 501 -30.49 65.46 66.41
CA LYS A 501 -29.53 65.79 65.32
C LYS A 501 -29.96 65.16 64.00
N GLY A 502 -30.84 65.87 63.30
CA GLY A 502 -31.34 65.50 61.99
C GLY A 502 -32.24 66.58 61.39
N ALA A 503 -31.76 67.83 61.36
CA ALA A 503 -32.36 68.92 60.61
C ALA A 503 -31.31 70.01 60.32
N ALA A 504 -31.25 70.45 59.07
CA ALA A 504 -30.46 71.55 58.47
C ALA A 504 -29.09 71.19 57.86
N GLU A 505 -29.11 71.25 56.52
CA GLU A 505 -28.04 71.41 55.50
C GLU A 505 -26.94 70.34 55.32
#